data_AF-A0A7X2BPJ2-F1
#
_entry.id   AF-A0A7X2BPJ2-F1
#
_cell.length_a   1.000
_cell.length_b   1.000
_cell.length_c   1.000
_cell.angle_alpha   90.00
_cell.angle_beta   90.00
_cell.angle_gamma   90.00
#
_symmetry.space_group_name_H-M   'P 1'
#
loop_
_entity.id
_entity.type
_entity.pdbx_description
1 polymer ?
#
loop_
_entity_poly.entity_id
_entity_poly.type
_entity_poly.pdbx_seq_one_letter_code
_entity_poly.pdbx_strand_id
1 'polypeptide(L)' 'MSYHDIAELHDTRRIVRCALFEQLPYSQHMESRGLLERK' A
#
# COMPACT_ATOMS: atom_id res chain seq x y z
N MET A 1 0.77 6.17 -1.86
CA MET A 1 1.06 5.87 -0.44
C MET A 1 2.47 6.32 -0.19
N SER A 2 2.67 7.37 0.59
CA SER A 2 4.02 7.77 0.98
C SER A 2 4.56 6.72 1.96
N TYR A 3 5.85 6.40 1.91
CA TYR A 3 6.46 5.44 2.85
C TYR A 3 6.29 5.86 4.32
N HIS A 4 6.08 7.15 4.56
CA HIS A 4 5.75 7.72 5.86
C HIS A 4 4.42 7.18 6.43
N ASP A 5 3.40 7.05 5.58
CA ASP A 5 2.06 6.64 5.99
C ASP A 5 2.02 5.18 6.47
N ILE A 6 2.84 4.30 5.88
CA ILE A 6 2.89 2.88 6.23
C ILE A 6 3.59 2.67 7.57
N ALA A 7 4.66 3.45 7.81
CA ALA A 7 5.44 3.36 9.04
C ALA A 7 4.57 3.69 10.26
N GLU A 8 3.75 4.75 10.20
CA GLU A 8 2.83 5.12 11.29
C GLU A 8 1.72 4.09 11.53
N LEU A 9 1.23 3.46 10.45
CA LEU A 9 0.16 2.47 10.55
C LEU A 9 0.67 1.10 11.01
N HIS A 10 1.95 0.79 10.84
CA HIS A 10 2.55 -0.52 11.17
C HIS A 10 2.45 -0.87 12.65
N ASP A 11 2.44 0.11 13.55
CA ASP A 11 2.36 -0.14 14.99
C ASP A 11 0.99 -0.71 15.38
N THR A 12 -0.07 -0.19 14.79
CA THR A 12 -1.46 -0.48 15.17
C THR A 12 -2.17 -1.44 14.21
N ARG A 13 -1.66 -1.58 12.99
CA ARG A 13 -2.34 -2.31 11.91
C ARG A 13 -1.37 -3.26 11.22
N ARG A 14 -1.90 -4.37 10.74
CA ARG A 14 -1.18 -5.36 9.94
C ARG A 14 -1.70 -5.33 8.52
N ILE A 15 -0.79 -5.28 7.55
CA ILE A 15 -1.13 -5.48 6.14
C ILE A 15 -1.49 -6.94 5.92
N VAL A 16 -2.65 -7.19 5.34
CA VAL A 16 -3.14 -8.56 5.11
C VAL A 16 -3.33 -8.92 3.65
N ARG A 17 -3.47 -7.91 2.79
CA ARG A 17 -3.42 -8.07 1.34
C ARG A 17 -2.82 -6.83 0.71
N CYS A 18 -2.07 -7.03 -0.36
CA CYS A 18 -1.62 -5.97 -1.25
C CYS A 18 -1.95 -6.36 -2.69
N ALA A 19 -2.41 -5.39 -3.47
CA ALA A 19 -2.63 -5.54 -4.90
C ALA A 19 -1.91 -4.42 -5.66
N LEU A 20 -1.32 -4.79 -6.78
CA LEU A 20 -0.63 -3.91 -7.70
C LEU A 20 -1.52 -3.60 -8.90
N PHE A 21 -1.59 -2.33 -9.29
CA PHE A 21 -2.41 -1.86 -10.40
C PHE A 21 -1.53 -1.12 -11.41
N GLU A 22 -1.38 -1.69 -12.61
CA GLU A 22 -0.85 -0.98 -13.77
C GLU A 22 -1.99 -0.23 -14.47
N GLN A 23 -2.37 0.91 -13.91
CA GLN A 23 -3.39 1.77 -14.52
C GLN A 23 -2.86 2.58 -15.70
N LEU A 24 -1.54 2.71 -15.81
CA LEU A 24 -0.84 3.50 -16.84
C LEU A 24 0.26 2.66 -17.48
N PRO A 25 -0.06 1.88 -18.52
CA PRO A 25 0.93 1.07 -19.23
C PRO A 25 2.09 1.95 -19.73
N TYR A 26 3.32 1.47 -19.57
CA TYR A 26 4.56 2.14 -20.00
C TYR A 26 4.93 3.42 -19.23
N SER A 27 4.21 3.76 -18.16
CA SER A 27 4.61 4.79 -17.20
C SER A 27 5.45 4.17 -16.08
N GLN A 28 6.41 4.92 -15.53
CA GLN A 28 7.14 4.50 -14.32
C GLN A 28 6.27 4.58 -13.04
N HIS A 29 5.04 5.07 -13.17
CA HIS A 29 4.10 5.15 -12.06
C HIS A 29 3.57 3.77 -11.68
N MET A 30 3.62 3.48 -10.38
CA MET A 30 3.15 2.21 -9.81
C MET A 30 2.08 2.52 -8.77
N GLU A 31 0.81 2.15 -9.03
CA GLU A 31 -0.25 2.28 -8.03
C GLU A 31 -0.42 0.95 -7.28
N SER A 32 -0.44 1.02 -5.95
CA SER A 32 -0.75 -0.15 -5.10
C SER A 32 -1.80 0.20 -4.06
N ARG A 33 -2.58 -0.81 -3.67
CA ARG A 33 -3.56 -0.72 -2.58
C ARG A 33 -3.35 -1.83 -1.58
N GLY A 34 -3.35 -1.48 -0.30
CA GLY A 34 -3.21 -2.41 0.81
C GLY A 34 -4.49 -2.50 1.65
N LEU A 35 -4.83 -3.71 2.09
CA LEU A 35 -5.85 -3.93 3.12
C LEU A 35 -5.14 -4.04 4.49
N LEU A 36 -5.62 -3.25 5.44
CA LEU A 36 -5.07 -3.16 6.80
C LEU A 36 -6.11 -3.69 7.80
N GLU A 37 -5.69 -4.62 8.65
CA GLU A 37 -6.45 -5.10 9.80
C GLU A 37 -5.87 -4.49 11.08
N ARG A 38 -6.68 -4.32 12.12
CA ARG A 38 -6.15 -3.98 13.45
C ARG A 38 -5.48 -5.23 14.06
N LYS A 39 -4.36 -5.03 14.76
CA LYS A 39 -3.75 -6.09 15.59
C LYS A 39 -4.65 -6.42 16.78
#